data_AF-A0A961ZDK9-F1
#
_entry.id   AF-A0A961ZDK9-F1
#
_cell.length_a   1.000
_cell.length_b   1.000
_cell.length_c   1.000
_cell.angle_alpha   90.00
_cell.angle_beta   90.00
_cell.angle_gamma   90.00
#
_symmetry.space_group_name_H-M   'P 1'
#
loop_
_entity.id
_entity.type
_entity.pdbx_description
1 polymer ?
#
loop_
_entity_poly.entity_id
_entity_poly.type
_entity_poly.pdbx_seq_one_letter_code
_entity_poly.pdbx_strand_id
1 'polypeptide(L)' 'MADEQVITIDGKRYRLADLTKEAQTQLVNVRGVDQEITDLQRKAAIAQTARGAYLRALSDALKSVQPIGEEQASDGNAG' A
#
# COMPACT_ATOMS: atom_id res chain seq x y z
N MET A 1 -5.19 -39.69 -6.62
CA MET A 1 -4.54 -38.69 -7.49
C MET A 1 -4.27 -37.44 -6.65
N ALA A 2 -3.35 -37.50 -5.67
CA ALA A 2 -3.10 -36.37 -4.75
C ALA A 2 -1.76 -35.66 -5.00
N ASP A 3 -0.91 -36.22 -5.89
CA ASP A 3 0.51 -35.85 -6.01
C ASP A 3 0.86 -34.86 -7.14
N GLU A 4 -0.12 -34.17 -7.72
CA GLU A 4 0.12 -33.27 -8.86
C GLU A 4 0.02 -31.78 -8.54
N GLN A 5 -0.15 -31.39 -7.26
CA GLN A 5 -0.11 -29.98 -6.90
C GLN A 5 1.31 -29.43 -7.09
N VAL A 6 1.51 -28.73 -8.20
CA VAL A 6 2.73 -27.99 -8.49
C VAL A 6 2.56 -26.54 -8.05
N ILE A 7 3.45 -26.08 -7.19
CA ILE A 7 3.53 -24.68 -6.77
C ILE A 7 4.71 -24.01 -7.45
N THR A 8 4.63 -22.69 -7.61
CA THR A 8 5.73 -21.88 -8.10
C THR A 8 6.26 -21.02 -6.96
N ILE A 9 7.55 -21.15 -6.64
CA ILE A 9 8.26 -20.33 -5.65
C ILE A 9 9.47 -19.76 -6.36
N ASP A 10 9.64 -18.42 -6.33
CA ASP A 10 10.74 -17.71 -7.00
C ASP A 10 10.92 -18.08 -8.49
N GLY A 11 9.79 -18.24 -9.19
CA GLY A 11 9.78 -18.62 -10.62
C GLY A 11 10.15 -20.08 -10.90
N LYS A 12 10.44 -20.89 -9.88
CA LYS A 12 10.73 -22.32 -10.01
C LYS A 12 9.53 -23.16 -9.62
N ARG A 13 9.30 -24.25 -10.36
CA ARG A 13 8.17 -25.17 -10.15
C ARG A 13 8.59 -26.32 -9.24
N TYR A 14 7.81 -26.59 -8.21
CA TYR A 14 8.03 -27.68 -7.25
C TYR A 14 6.74 -28.47 -7.08
N ARG A 15 6.83 -29.81 -7.04
CA ARG A 15 5.71 -30.62 -6.58
C ARG A 15 5.58 -30.45 -5.07
N LEU A 16 4.36 -30.19 -4.61
CA LEU A 16 4.07 -30.01 -3.18
C LEU A 16 4.45 -31.27 -2.37
N ALA A 17 4.23 -32.46 -2.96
CA ALA A 17 4.59 -33.74 -2.37
C ALA A 17 6.11 -33.95 -2.19
N ASP A 18 6.93 -33.26 -2.99
CA ASP A 18 8.40 -33.35 -2.91
C ASP A 18 8.99 -32.40 -1.86
N LEU A 19 8.18 -31.51 -1.27
CA LEU A 19 8.65 -30.57 -0.27
C LEU A 19 8.85 -31.26 1.09
N THR A 20 9.93 -30.89 1.77
CA THR A 20 10.12 -31.29 3.17
C THR A 20 9.02 -30.71 4.06
N LYS A 21 8.82 -31.29 5.25
CA LYS A 21 7.83 -30.79 6.21
C LYS A 21 8.11 -29.33 6.58
N GLU A 22 9.38 -28.99 6.76
CA GLU A 22 9.82 -27.63 7.06
C GLU A 22 9.45 -26.68 5.92
N ALA A 23 9.70 -27.06 4.67
CA ALA A 23 9.33 -26.25 3.50
C ALA A 23 7.81 -26.05 3.39
N GLN A 24 7.02 -27.07 3.67
CA GLN A 24 5.56 -26.96 3.70
C GLN A 24 5.08 -26.01 4.82
N THR A 25 5.67 -26.10 6.01
CA THR A 25 5.38 -25.17 7.12
C THR A 25 5.70 -23.73 6.73
N GLN A 26 6.87 -23.49 6.15
CA GLN A 26 7.23 -22.13 5.72
C GLN A 26 6.34 -21.61 4.60
N LEU A 27 5.92 -22.47 3.66
CA LEU A 27 4.96 -22.09 2.63
C LEU A 27 3.63 -21.61 3.23
N VAL A 28 3.13 -22.28 4.26
CA VAL A 28 1.90 -21.86 4.96
C VAL A 28 2.11 -20.53 5.67
N ASN A 29 3.24 -20.36 6.36
CA ASN A 29 3.57 -19.11 7.04
C ASN A 29 3.65 -17.93 6.07
N VAL A 30 4.35 -18.09 4.93
CA VAL A 30 4.46 -17.04 3.90
C VAL A 30 3.08 -16.66 3.39
N ARG A 31 2.23 -17.64 3.05
CA ARG A 31 0.84 -17.37 2.62
C ARG A 31 0.02 -16.60 3.67
N GLY A 32 0.21 -16.93 4.95
CA GLY A 32 -0.42 -16.18 6.05
C GLY A 32 0.03 -14.72 6.08
N VAL A 33 1.34 -14.49 6.02
CA VAL A 33 1.91 -13.12 6.02
C VAL A 33 1.49 -12.34 4.77
N ASP A 34 1.46 -12.97 3.60
CA ASP A 34 1.00 -12.33 2.36
C ASP A 34 -0.46 -11.86 2.48
N GLN A 35 -1.31 -12.66 3.12
CA GLN A 35 -2.69 -12.28 3.39
C GLN A 35 -2.76 -11.07 4.34
N GLU A 36 -1.96 -11.06 5.41
CA GLU A 36 -1.88 -9.92 6.32
C GLU A 36 -1.39 -8.65 5.63
N ILE A 37 -0.38 -8.74 4.78
CA ILE A 37 0.11 -7.62 3.97
C ILE A 37 -1.01 -7.07 3.07
N THR A 38 -1.73 -7.96 2.39
CA THR A 38 -2.86 -7.57 1.54
C THR A 38 -3.94 -6.84 2.36
N ASP A 39 -4.22 -7.31 3.58
CA ASP A 39 -5.19 -6.70 4.49
C ASP A 39 -4.75 -5.30 4.95
N LEU A 40 -3.48 -5.15 5.29
CA LEU A 40 -2.89 -3.86 5.65
C LEU A 40 -2.94 -2.86 4.49
N GLN A 41 -2.64 -3.31 3.27
CA GLN A 41 -2.74 -2.48 2.07
C GLN A 41 -4.18 -2.01 1.82
N ARG A 42 -5.18 -2.89 2.02
CA ARG A 42 -6.60 -2.48 1.93
C ARG A 42 -6.95 -1.40 2.96
N LYS A 43 -6.53 -1.57 4.22
CA LYS A 43 -6.73 -0.56 5.28
C LYS A 43 -6.04 0.76 4.94
N ALA A 44 -4.82 0.71 4.40
CA ALA A 44 -4.09 1.90 3.98
C ALA A 44 -4.81 2.64 2.84
N ALA A 45 -5.35 1.94 1.85
CA ALA A 45 -6.12 2.54 0.75
C ALA A 45 -7.39 3.25 1.26
N ILE A 46 -8.10 2.66 2.21
CA ILE A 46 -9.25 3.29 2.89
C ILE A 46 -8.80 4.58 3.59
N ALA A 47 -7.73 4.52 4.37
CA ALA A 47 -7.21 5.69 5.08
C ALA A 47 -6.75 6.81 4.13
N GLN A 48 -6.12 6.47 3.01
CA GLN A 48 -5.72 7.43 1.97
C GLN A 48 -6.94 8.13 1.34
N THR A 49 -8.03 7.38 1.10
CA THR A 49 -9.28 7.94 0.59
C THR A 49 -9.88 8.94 1.58
N ALA A 50 -9.96 8.57 2.86
CA ALA A 50 -10.45 9.44 3.93
C ALA A 50 -9.58 10.70 4.07
N ARG A 51 -8.26 10.56 4.06
CA ARG A 51 -7.31 11.69 4.05
C ARG A 51 -7.58 12.63 2.88
N GLY A 52 -7.80 12.10 1.68
CA GLY A 52 -8.14 12.91 0.51
C GLY A 52 -9.45 13.70 0.69
N ALA A 53 -10.48 13.09 1.28
CA ALA A 53 -11.73 13.77 1.61
C ALA A 53 -11.52 14.89 2.63
N TYR A 54 -10.75 14.63 3.70
CA TYR A 54 -10.46 15.63 4.73
C TYR A 54 -9.61 16.78 4.20
N LEU A 55 -8.66 16.53 3.29
CA LEU A 55 -7.90 17.60 2.65
C LEU A 55 -8.77 18.51 1.79
N ARG A 56 -9.76 17.96 1.06
CA ARG A 56 -10.73 18.77 0.30
C ARG A 56 -11.57 19.63 1.23
N ALA A 57 -12.14 19.03 2.29
CA ALA A 57 -12.93 19.74 3.28
C ALA A 57 -12.11 20.85 3.98
N LEU A 58 -10.85 20.56 4.32
CA LEU A 58 -9.93 21.55 4.88
C LEU A 58 -9.66 22.68 3.88
N SER A 59 -9.37 22.36 2.61
CA SER A 59 -9.15 23.38 1.58
C SER A 59 -10.37 24.28 1.41
N ASP A 60 -11.58 23.73 1.44
CA ASP A 60 -12.81 24.51 1.38
C ASP A 60 -12.99 25.42 2.60
N ALA A 61 -12.71 24.91 3.80
CA ALA A 61 -12.76 25.70 5.03
C ALA A 61 -11.73 26.84 5.06
N LEU A 62 -10.57 26.65 4.43
CA LEU A 62 -9.51 27.65 4.36
C LEU A 62 -9.80 28.78 3.37
N LYS A 63 -10.75 28.63 2.42
CA LYS A 63 -11.10 29.71 1.47
C LYS A 63 -11.59 30.99 2.17
N SER A 64 -12.20 30.85 3.35
CA SER A 64 -12.66 31.98 4.18
C SER A 64 -11.61 32.45 5.20
N VAL A 65 -10.46 31.81 5.26
CA VAL A 65 -9.36 32.19 6.15
C VAL A 65 -8.35 32.97 5.32
N GLN A 66 -8.11 34.23 5.68
CA GLN A 66 -7.05 35.01 5.05
C GLN A 66 -5.70 34.41 5.46
N PRO A 67 -4.85 33.99 4.49
CA PRO A 67 -3.52 33.54 4.82
C PRO A 67 -2.73 34.71 5.41
N ILE A 68 -2.03 34.43 6.50
CA ILE A 68 -1.10 35.38 7.12
C ILE A 68 0.13 35.48 6.23
N GLY A 69 0.10 36.45 5.30
CA GLY A 69 1.19 36.82 4.41
C GLY A 69 1.35 35.89 3.21
N GLU A 70 0.82 36.27 2.06
CA GLU A 70 1.55 36.01 0.82
C GLU A 70 2.79 36.90 0.90
N GLU A 71 3.95 36.31 1.19
CA GLU A 71 5.21 37.01 0.95
C GLU A 71 5.18 37.37 -0.53
N GLN A 72 4.89 38.64 -0.79
CA GLN A 72 4.85 39.18 -2.12
C GLN A 72 6.19 38.82 -2.73
N ALA A 73 6.18 37.87 -3.67
CA ALA A 73 7.23 37.77 -4.65
C ALA A 73 7.18 39.11 -5.36
N SER A 74 7.90 40.09 -4.80
CA SER A 74 8.11 41.39 -5.39
C SER A 74 8.66 41.08 -6.76
N ASP A 75 7.84 41.33 -7.77
CA ASP A 75 8.25 41.36 -9.15
C ASP A 75 9.54 42.18 -9.21
N GLY A 76 10.66 41.46 -9.30
CA GLY A 76 11.92 42.03 -9.72
C GLY A 76 11.80 42.37 -11.20
N ASN A 77 11.06 43.42 -11.51
CA ASN A 77 10.93 43.95 -12.86
C ASN A 77 11.23 45.45 -12.90
N ALA A 78 12.34 45.75 -13.54
CA ALA A 78 12.68 46.92 -14.36
C ALA A 78 12.76 48.31 -13.71
N GLY A 79 13.97 48.87 -13.82
CA GLY A 79 14.33 50.27 -13.60
C GLY A 79 15.84 50.45 -13.61
#